data_AF-A0A2E7V2D1-F1
#
_entry.id   AF-A0A2E7V2D1-F1
#
_cell.length_a   1.000
_cell.length_b   1.000
_cell.length_c   1.000
_cell.angle_alpha   90.00
_cell.angle_beta   90.00
_cell.angle_gamma   90.00
#
_symmetry.space_group_name_H-M   'P 1'
#
loop_
_entity.id
_entity.type
_entity.pdbx_description
1 polymer ?
#
loop_
_entity_poly.entity_id
_entity_poly.type
_entity_poly.pdbx_seq_one_letter_code
_entity_poly.pdbx_strand_id
1 'polypeptide(L)' 'MSVAPPRGTGSIRTIKIGDIDLQPCGGTHVSRTGEIQHIRVTKIESKGKSNRRVSIAFVDTAEKN' A
#
# COMPACT_ATOMS: atom_id res chain seq x y z
N MET A 1 -8.77 -13.94 9.70
CA MET A 1 -7.84 -14.06 8.55
C MET A 1 -8.10 -15.41 7.89
N SER A 2 -8.75 -15.45 6.71
CA SER A 2 -9.29 -16.71 6.14
C SER A 2 -8.33 -17.45 5.21
N VAL A 3 -7.10 -16.95 5.04
CA VAL A 3 -6.09 -17.59 4.20
C VAL A 3 -4.90 -17.92 5.08
N ALA A 4 -4.63 -19.23 5.20
CA ALA A 4 -3.44 -19.69 5.88
C ALA A 4 -2.20 -19.23 5.09
N PRO A 5 -1.16 -18.69 5.76
CA PRO A 5 0.11 -18.40 5.11
C PRO A 5 0.64 -19.66 4.43
N PRO A 6 1.31 -19.55 3.26
CA PRO A 6 1.92 -20.70 2.59
C PRO A 6 2.83 -21.46 3.57
N ARG A 7 2.51 -22.73 3.86
CA ARG A 7 3.33 -23.59 4.71
C ARG A 7 4.21 -24.44 3.80
N GLY A 8 5.52 -24.23 3.81
CA GLY A 8 6.50 -25.08 3.12
C GLY A 8 7.32 -24.44 1.99
N THR A 9 7.18 -23.13 1.74
CA THR A 9 7.89 -22.46 0.64
C THR A 9 9.10 -21.67 1.15
N GLY A 10 10.28 -22.30 1.26
CA GLY A 10 11.60 -21.67 1.38
C GLY A 10 11.67 -20.30 2.09
N SER A 11 12.37 -19.33 1.50
CA SER A 11 12.37 -17.94 1.97
C SER A 11 11.24 -17.13 1.33
N ILE A 12 10.45 -16.42 2.14
CA ILE A 12 9.40 -15.50 1.66
C ILE A 12 10.00 -14.11 1.48
N ARG A 13 9.82 -13.52 0.29
CA ARG A 13 10.21 -12.12 0.05
C ARG A 13 9.27 -11.18 0.81
N THR A 14 9.86 -10.36 1.68
CA THR A 14 9.15 -9.32 2.43
C THR A 14 9.64 -7.94 2.03
N ILE A 15 8.75 -6.95 2.13
CA ILE A 15 9.05 -5.53 1.99
C ILE A 15 8.83 -4.88 3.34
N LYS A 16 9.86 -4.18 3.83
CA LYS A 16 9.82 -3.38 5.05
C LYS A 16 9.73 -1.91 4.67
N ILE A 17 8.73 -1.20 5.20
CA ILE A 17 8.58 0.24 5.03
C ILE A 17 8.88 0.90 6.37
N GLY A 18 10.12 1.37 6.53
CA GLY A 18 10.58 1.99 7.78
C GLY A 18 10.31 1.11 9.01
N ASP A 19 9.79 1.73 10.06
CA ASP A 19 9.25 1.10 11.27
C ASP A 19 7.71 0.93 11.22
N ILE A 20 7.09 1.28 10.09
CA ILE A 20 5.63 1.35 9.94
C ILE A 20 5.03 0.00 9.56
N ASP A 21 5.67 -0.72 8.63
CA ASP A 21 5.07 -1.93 8.06
C ASP A 21 6.11 -2.97 7.60
N LEU A 22 5.70 -4.24 7.64
CA LEU A 22 6.46 -5.39 7.14
C LEU A 22 5.48 -6.39 6.52
N GLN A 23 5.48 -6.49 5.20
CA GLN A 23 4.52 -7.32 4.46
C GLN A 23 5.22 -8.29 3.49
N PRO A 24 4.69 -9.51 3.33
CA PRO A 24 5.09 -10.37 2.23
C PRO A 24 4.57 -9.79 0.91
N CYS A 25 5.48 -9.44 -0.01
CA CYS A 25 5.10 -8.88 -1.32
C CYS A 25 6.08 -9.33 -2.40
N GLY A 26 5.54 -9.79 -3.53
CA GLY A 26 6.30 -10.22 -4.72
C GLY A 26 6.42 -9.17 -5.83
N GLY A 27 5.84 -7.98 -5.66
CA GLY A 27 5.80 -6.93 -6.69
C GLY A 27 7.08 -6.10 -6.80
N THR A 28 7.10 -5.23 -7.83
CA THR A 28 8.15 -4.21 -8.03
C THR A 28 7.91 -3.02 -7.09
N HIS A 29 8.95 -2.57 -6.41
CA HIS A 29 8.90 -1.43 -5.49
C HIS A 29 9.98 -0.41 -5.83
N VAL A 30 9.70 0.85 -5.48
CA VAL A 30 10.69 1.92 -5.42
C VAL A 30 11.71 1.69 -4.30
N SER A 31 12.87 2.35 -4.35
CA SER A 31 13.91 2.19 -3.34
C SER A 31 13.63 2.96 -2.04
N ARG A 32 12.88 4.07 -2.12
CA ARG A 32 12.49 4.93 -0.99
C ARG A 32 11.11 5.55 -1.18
N THR A 33 10.38 5.78 -0.08
CA THR A 33 9.02 6.36 -0.10
C THR A 33 8.94 7.72 -0.79
N GLY A 34 10.01 8.51 -0.73
CA GLY A 34 10.08 9.81 -1.41
C GLY A 34 10.00 9.75 -2.94
N GLU A 35 10.21 8.58 -3.57
CA GLU A 35 10.01 8.43 -5.02
C GLU A 35 8.54 8.46 -5.43
N ILE A 36 7.62 8.14 -4.50
CA ILE A 36 6.17 8.15 -4.73
C ILE A 36 5.63 9.58 -4.91
N GLN A 37 6.34 10.59 -4.39
CA GLN A 37 5.93 12.00 -4.38
C GLN A 37 4.60 12.24 -3.65
N HIS A 38 3.89 13.31 -4.00
CA HIS A 38 2.64 13.70 -3.37
C HIS A 38 1.48 12.80 -3.79
N ILE A 39 0.62 12.46 -2.81
CA ILE A 39 -0.61 11.70 -3.03
C ILE A 39 -1.79 12.42 -2.38
N ARG A 40 -2.99 12.24 -2.94
CA ARG A 40 -4.25 12.74 -2.36
C ARG A 40 -5.29 11.64 -2.33
N VAL A 41 -6.11 11.62 -1.28
CA VAL A 41 -7.31 10.79 -1.22
C VAL A 41 -8.37 11.43 -2.11
N THR A 42 -8.78 10.73 -3.18
CA THR A 42 -9.74 11.23 -4.16
C THR A 42 -11.17 10.85 -3.81
N LYS A 43 -11.38 9.73 -3.13
CA LYS A 43 -12.70 9.25 -2.75
C LYS A 43 -12.62 8.31 -1.55
N ILE A 44 -13.59 8.40 -0.65
CA ILE A 44 -13.81 7.40 0.40
C ILE A 44 -15.24 6.89 0.25
N GLU A 45 -15.39 5.58 0.12
CA GLU A 45 -16.69 4.92 -0.04
C GLU A 45 -16.90 3.86 1.05
N SER A 46 -18.11 3.75 1.58
CA SER A 46 -18.49 2.60 2.41
C SER A 46 -18.67 1.37 1.53
N LYS A 47 -18.08 0.23 1.94
CA LYS A 47 -18.30 -1.10 1.33
C LYS A 47 -18.86 -2.06 2.38
N GLY A 48 -19.84 -1.59 3.15
CA GLY A 48 -20.52 -2.34 4.21
C GLY A 48 -20.15 -1.85 5.61
N LYS A 49 -20.60 -2.58 6.64
CA LYS A 49 -20.57 -2.14 8.05
C LYS A 49 -19.17 -1.82 8.58
N SER A 50 -18.15 -2.55 8.14
CA SER A 50 -16.77 -2.43 8.67
C SER A 50 -15.70 -2.13 7.63
N ASN A 51 -16.07 -2.05 6.34
CA ASN A 51 -15.11 -1.88 5.25
C ASN A 51 -15.29 -0.51 4.60
N ARG A 52 -14.18 0.20 4.41
CA ARG A 52 -14.12 1.43 3.62
C ARG A 52 -13.15 1.20 2.46
N ARG A 53 -13.54 1.66 1.27
CA ARG A 53 -12.64 1.75 0.13
C ARG A 53 -12.11 3.17 0.05
N VAL A 54 -10.80 3.31 0.13
CA VAL A 54 -10.10 4.60 0.00
C VAL A 54 -9.41 4.59 -1.36
N SER A 55 -9.81 5.51 -2.24
CA SER A 55 -9.16 5.73 -3.53
C SER A 55 -8.11 6.84 -3.36
N ILE A 56 -6.90 6.57 -3.84
CA ILE A 56 -5.76 7.50 -3.79
C ILE A 56 -5.22 7.74 -5.21
N ALA A 57 -4.70 8.93 -5.46
CA ALA A 57 -4.05 9.29 -6.72
C ALA A 57 -2.75 10.05 -6.45
N PHE A 58 -1.82 9.95 -7.40
CA PHE A 58 -0.67 10.85 -7.47
C PHE A 58 -1.14 12.26 -7.81
N VAL A 59 -0.56 13.26 -7.17
CA VAL A 59 -0.82 14.66 -7.48
C VAL A 59 0.47 15.33 -7.86
N ASP A 60 0.42 16.13 -8.91
CA ASP A 60 1.58 16.89 -9.35
C ASP A 60 1.75 18.12 -8.44
N THR A 61 2.98 18.52 -8.19
CA THR A 61 3.26 19.66 -7.28
C THR A 61 2.83 21.00 -7.89
N ALA A 62 2.42 20.99 -9.17
CA ALA A 62 1.95 22.14 -9.93
C ALA A 62 0.45 22.47 -9.72
N GLU A 63 -0.32 21.64 -9.01
CA GLU A 63 -1.71 21.99 -8.67
C GLU A 63 -1.74 23.04 -7.55
N LYS A 64 -1.71 24.31 -7.97
CA LYS A 64 -2.23 25.44 -7.18
C LYS A 64 -3.76 25.35 -7.14
N ASN A 65 -4.29 25.45 -5.91
CA ASN A 65 -5.70 25.56 -5.48
C ASN A 65 -6.45 24.25 -5.28
#